data_AF-A0A9E4B1L0-F1
#
_entry.id   AF-A0A9E4B1L0-F1
#
_cell.length_a   1.000
_cell.length_b   1.000
_cell.length_c   1.000
_cell.angle_alpha   90.00
_cell.angle_beta   90.00
_cell.angle_gamma   90.00
#
_symmetry.space_group_name_H-M   'P 1'
#
loop_
_entity.id
_entity.type
_entity.pdbx_description
1 polymer ?
#
loop_
_entity_poly.entity_id
_entity_poly.type
_entity_poly.pdbx_seq_one_letter_code
_entity_poly.pdbx_strand_id
1 'polypeptide(L)'
;MLVLGVWSIMIDAPLEEPSDPTKTPNPSKAPWYFLALQEMLVYFDPWIAGVVLPGLIIAGLIAIPYIDINPKGKGYYTIKERPFALAVFSFGFIILWIVLMVVGTFLRGPGWNFFAPWEAWDPHLVVPLTNVNLSYLFGIRDADTANFFGFVVVAGYFAIGPVFYLWKRNSSRFLQELGLVRYVIVSFLFLTMLALPIKMILRVVLNVKYIWVSPWFNI
;
A
#
# COMPACT_ATOMS: atom_id res chain seq x y z
N MET A 1 -16.05 18.55 -19.20
CA MET A 1 -15.65 19.92 -18.80
C MET A 1 -16.83 20.76 -18.35
N LEU A 2 -17.93 20.87 -19.11
CA LEU A 2 -19.13 21.62 -18.69
C LEU A 2 -19.65 21.23 -17.30
N VAL A 3 -19.76 19.93 -17.00
CA VAL A 3 -20.21 19.45 -15.67
C VAL A 3 -19.30 19.93 -14.54
N LEU A 4 -17.97 19.84 -14.70
CA LEU A 4 -17.02 20.34 -13.70
C LEU A 4 -17.05 21.86 -13.58
N GLY A 5 -17.26 22.58 -14.69
CA GLY A 5 -17.42 24.03 -14.70
C GLY A 5 -18.67 24.49 -13.93
N VAL A 6 -19.80 23.84 -14.18
CA VAL A 6 -21.04 24.08 -13.42
C VAL A 6 -20.84 23.76 -11.94
N TRP A 7 -20.22 22.62 -11.63
CA TRP A 7 -19.92 22.23 -10.25
C TRP A 7 -19.07 23.27 -9.51
N SER A 8 -18.01 23.78 -10.14
CA SER A 8 -17.12 24.78 -9.55
C SER A 8 -17.78 26.14 -9.32
N ILE A 9 -18.86 26.47 -10.04
CA ILE A 9 -19.62 27.72 -9.84
C ILE A 9 -20.68 27.53 -8.74
N MET A 10 -21.23 26.31 -8.63
CA MET A 10 -22.31 26.02 -7.69
C MET A 10 -21.81 25.70 -6.27
N ILE A 11 -20.58 25.23 -6.11
CA ILE A 11 -20.03 24.78 -4.82
C ILE A 11 -18.71 25.50 -4.57
N ASP A 12 -18.69 26.28 -3.49
CA ASP A 12 -17.48 26.95 -3.02
C ASP A 12 -16.42 25.94 -2.59
N ALA A 13 -15.16 26.30 -2.80
CA ALA A 13 -14.04 25.50 -2.33
C ALA A 13 -14.03 25.50 -0.79
N PRO A 14 -13.91 24.33 -0.13
CA PRO A 14 -13.82 24.25 1.32
C PRO A 14 -12.40 24.65 1.77
N LEU A 15 -12.11 25.94 1.73
CA LEU A 15 -10.85 26.51 2.19
C LEU A 15 -10.89 26.76 3.70
N GLU A 16 -9.79 26.44 4.38
CA GLU A 16 -9.61 26.73 5.80
C GLU A 16 -9.25 28.21 6.03
N GLU A 17 -9.20 28.60 7.31
CA GLU A 17 -8.69 29.90 7.74
C GLU A 17 -7.23 30.13 7.28
N PRO A 18 -6.77 31.39 7.16
CA PRO A 18 -5.38 31.68 6.85
C PRO A 18 -4.41 30.94 7.79
N SER A 19 -3.28 30.47 7.24
CA SER A 19 -2.36 29.60 7.98
C SER A 19 -1.74 30.30 9.19
N ASP A 20 -1.81 29.64 10.34
CA ASP A 20 -1.19 30.06 11.60
C ASP A 20 -0.09 29.06 12.00
N PRO A 21 1.19 29.47 12.08
CA PRO A 21 2.29 28.60 12.50
C PRO A 21 2.15 28.03 13.93
N THR A 22 1.32 28.65 14.78
CA THR A 22 1.12 28.24 16.17
C THR A 22 -0.01 27.22 16.34
N LYS A 23 -0.81 26.96 15.30
CA LYS A 23 -1.98 26.07 15.33
C LYS A 23 -1.90 25.04 14.21
N THR A 24 -1.67 23.77 14.56
CA THR A 24 -1.77 22.66 13.60
C THR A 24 -3.22 22.17 13.51
N PRO A 25 -3.82 22.08 12.30
CA PRO A 25 -5.17 21.56 12.14
C PRO A 25 -5.25 20.09 12.55
N ASN A 26 -6.35 19.70 13.20
CA ASN A 26 -6.62 18.33 13.60
C ASN A 26 -8.05 17.94 13.19
N PRO A 27 -8.23 17.00 12.23
CA PRO A 27 -7.20 16.24 11.52
C PRO A 27 -6.52 17.04 10.39
N SER A 28 -5.20 16.89 10.25
CA SER A 28 -4.48 17.39 9.07
C SER A 28 -4.62 16.39 7.92
N LYS A 29 -5.52 16.65 6.98
CA LYS A 29 -5.76 15.81 5.79
C LYS A 29 -5.01 16.37 4.58
N ALA A 30 -4.29 15.50 3.87
CA ALA A 30 -3.70 15.80 2.58
C ALA A 30 -4.79 15.92 1.50
N PRO A 31 -4.51 16.57 0.36
CA PRO A 31 -5.40 16.55 -0.79
C PRO A 31 -5.80 15.13 -1.20
N TRP A 32 -7.01 14.97 -1.72
CA TRP A 32 -7.63 13.65 -1.96
C TRP A 32 -6.76 12.66 -2.76
N TYR A 33 -5.96 13.16 -3.71
CA TYR A 33 -5.08 12.34 -4.55
C TYR A 33 -3.83 11.81 -3.81
N PHE A 34 -3.45 12.43 -2.69
CA PHE A 34 -2.40 11.95 -1.78
C PHE A 34 -2.93 11.20 -0.57
N LEU A 35 -4.24 11.16 -0.39
CA LEU A 35 -4.84 10.69 0.84
C LEU A 35 -4.71 9.15 1.01
N ALA A 36 -4.63 8.39 -0.09
CA ALA A 36 -4.20 7.00 -0.03
C ALA A 36 -2.74 6.84 0.46
N LEU A 37 -1.82 7.72 0.03
CA LEU A 37 -0.44 7.72 0.55
C LEU A 37 -0.41 8.04 2.03
N GLN A 38 -1.21 9.02 2.45
CA GLN A 38 -1.30 9.39 3.85
C GLN A 38 -1.82 8.24 4.71
N GLU A 39 -2.82 7.50 4.23
CA GLU A 39 -3.32 6.32 4.93
C GLU A 39 -2.25 5.22 5.05
N MET A 40 -1.37 5.06 4.05
CA MET A 40 -0.24 4.13 4.15
C MET A 40 0.76 4.46 5.27
N LEU A 41 0.88 5.74 5.67
CA LEU A 41 1.76 6.16 6.78
C LEU A 41 1.33 5.60 8.13
N VAL A 42 0.09 5.11 8.26
CA VAL A 42 -0.37 4.44 9.49
C VAL A 42 0.28 3.07 9.66
N TYR A 43 0.59 2.41 8.53
CA TYR A 43 1.03 1.01 8.50
C TYR A 43 2.52 0.83 8.27
N PHE A 44 3.16 1.79 7.60
CA PHE A 44 4.58 1.73 7.25
C PHE A 44 5.35 2.93 7.80
N ASP A 45 6.67 2.77 7.95
CA ASP A 45 7.54 3.89 8.29
C ASP A 45 7.49 4.99 7.20
N PRO A 46 7.65 6.28 7.57
CA PRO A 46 7.43 7.40 6.66
C PRO A 46 8.23 7.36 5.36
N TRP A 47 9.47 6.85 5.39
CA TRP A 47 10.31 6.76 4.21
C TRP A 47 9.81 5.67 3.22
N ILE A 48 9.27 4.56 3.72
CA ILE A 48 8.72 3.48 2.88
C ILE A 48 7.43 3.96 2.22
N ALA A 49 6.49 4.47 3.02
CA ALA A 49 5.20 4.93 2.51
C ALA A 49 5.31 6.21 1.66
N GLY A 50 6.22 7.13 2.00
CA GLY A 50 6.38 8.43 1.34
C GLY A 50 7.31 8.41 0.12
N VAL A 51 8.33 7.55 0.09
CA VAL A 51 9.37 7.56 -0.97
C VAL A 51 9.43 6.25 -1.73
N VAL A 52 9.63 5.12 -1.03
CA VAL A 52 9.88 3.82 -1.69
C VAL A 52 8.65 3.33 -2.44
N LEU A 53 7.50 3.21 -1.78
CA LEU A 53 6.28 2.67 -2.40
C LEU A 53 5.80 3.53 -3.58
N PRO A 54 5.71 4.87 -3.48
CA PRO A 54 5.40 5.71 -4.64
C PRO A 54 6.42 5.57 -5.77
N GLY A 55 7.71 5.51 -5.44
CA GLY A 55 8.78 5.27 -6.41
C GLY A 55 8.62 3.94 -7.14
N LEU A 56 8.29 2.87 -6.42
CA LEU A 56 8.03 1.55 -7.00
C LEU A 56 6.76 1.51 -7.86
N ILE A 57 5.71 2.25 -7.48
CA ILE A 57 4.50 2.39 -8.32
C ILE A 57 4.86 3.03 -9.65
N ILE A 58 5.58 4.15 -9.64
CA ILE A 58 5.99 4.86 -10.87
C ILE A 58 6.93 3.98 -11.71
N ALA A 59 7.95 3.39 -11.10
CA ALA A 59 8.88 2.48 -11.78
C ALA A 59 8.13 1.27 -12.37
N GLY A 60 7.17 0.71 -11.64
CA GLY A 60 6.32 -0.38 -12.09
C GLY A 60 5.49 0.00 -13.31
N LEU A 61 4.87 1.18 -13.31
CA LEU A 61 4.10 1.70 -14.45
C LEU A 61 4.97 1.90 -15.71
N ILE A 62 6.19 2.44 -15.54
CA ILE A 62 7.16 2.60 -16.64
C ILE A 62 7.63 1.22 -17.15
N ALA A 63 7.72 0.23 -16.28
CA ALA A 63 8.17 -1.12 -16.63
C ALA A 63 7.12 -1.95 -17.39
N ILE A 64 5.82 -1.61 -17.31
CA ILE A 64 4.71 -2.34 -17.97
C ILE A 64 5.02 -2.72 -19.43
N PRO A 65 5.41 -1.80 -20.35
CA PRO A 65 5.67 -2.15 -21.75
C PRO A 65 6.82 -3.14 -21.95
N TYR A 66 7.73 -3.27 -20.99
CA TYR A 66 8.91 -4.15 -21.07
C TYR A 66 8.68 -5.54 -20.46
N ILE A 67 7.76 -5.63 -19.50
CA ILE A 67 7.43 -6.87 -18.79
C ILE A 67 6.19 -7.57 -19.38
N ASP A 68 5.29 -6.85 -20.06
CA ASP A 68 4.13 -7.42 -20.72
C ASP A 68 4.48 -7.99 -22.11
N ILE A 69 4.45 -9.32 -22.20
CA ILE A 69 4.74 -10.06 -23.43
C ILE A 69 3.50 -10.31 -24.29
N ASN A 70 2.29 -10.03 -23.80
CA ASN A 70 1.07 -10.35 -24.52
C ASN A 70 0.80 -9.29 -25.61
N PRO A 71 0.74 -9.63 -26.91
CA PRO A 71 0.45 -8.67 -27.96
C PRO A 71 -1.05 -8.36 -28.12
N LYS A 72 -1.94 -9.24 -27.62
CA LYS A 72 -3.40 -9.11 -27.77
C LYS A 72 -3.94 -8.00 -26.89
N GLY A 73 -5.09 -7.40 -27.20
CA GLY A 73 -5.70 -6.33 -26.40
C GLY A 73 -5.02 -4.96 -26.49
N LYS A 74 -4.17 -4.74 -27.50
CA LYS A 74 -3.60 -3.42 -27.81
C LYS A 74 -4.58 -2.62 -28.68
N GLY A 75 -5.05 -1.49 -28.18
CA GLY A 75 -5.92 -0.57 -28.95
C GLY A 75 -7.42 -0.89 -28.94
N TYR A 76 -7.86 -1.93 -28.22
CA TYR A 76 -9.28 -2.23 -27.99
C TYR A 76 -9.51 -2.79 -26.59
N TYR A 77 -10.73 -2.62 -26.07
CA TYR A 77 -11.10 -3.12 -24.75
C TYR A 77 -11.38 -4.63 -24.79
N THR A 78 -10.66 -5.40 -23.99
CA THR A 78 -10.86 -6.85 -23.86
C THR A 78 -10.51 -7.32 -22.46
N ILE A 79 -11.46 -7.99 -21.80
CA ILE A 79 -11.24 -8.55 -20.46
C ILE A 79 -10.71 -9.98 -20.53
N LYS A 80 -11.22 -10.75 -21.49
CA LYS A 80 -10.94 -12.20 -21.63
C LYS A 80 -9.50 -12.50 -22.05
N GLU A 81 -8.86 -11.59 -22.76
CA GLU A 81 -7.52 -11.83 -23.32
C GLU A 81 -6.38 -11.46 -22.36
N ARG A 82 -6.68 -10.75 -21.27
CA ARG A 82 -5.70 -10.26 -20.27
C ARG A 82 -6.22 -10.33 -18.82
N PRO A 83 -6.79 -11.47 -18.39
CA PRO A 83 -7.47 -11.55 -17.09
C PRO A 83 -6.51 -11.24 -15.92
N PHE A 84 -5.26 -11.72 -15.99
CA PHE A 84 -4.27 -11.47 -14.93
C PHE A 84 -3.89 -9.99 -14.82
N ALA A 85 -3.50 -9.34 -15.92
CA ALA A 85 -3.08 -7.94 -15.91
C ALA A 85 -4.21 -7.01 -15.43
N LEU A 86 -5.43 -7.26 -15.92
CA LEU A 86 -6.60 -6.47 -15.52
C LEU A 86 -6.99 -6.72 -14.06
N ALA A 87 -6.92 -7.97 -13.58
CA ALA A 87 -7.20 -8.28 -12.19
C ALA A 87 -6.19 -7.61 -11.24
N VAL A 88 -4.89 -7.70 -11.54
CA VAL A 88 -3.83 -7.07 -10.72
C VAL A 88 -4.00 -5.55 -10.72
N PHE A 89 -4.22 -4.92 -11.87
CA PHE A 89 -4.43 -3.48 -11.96
C PHE A 89 -5.70 -3.04 -11.21
N SER A 90 -6.81 -3.74 -11.41
CA SER A 90 -8.08 -3.41 -10.76
C SER A 90 -8.01 -3.60 -9.25
N PHE A 91 -7.32 -4.66 -8.79
CA PHE A 91 -7.07 -4.87 -7.37
C PHE A 91 -6.20 -3.76 -6.78
N GLY A 92 -5.05 -3.43 -7.40
CA GLY A 92 -4.17 -2.38 -6.90
C GLY A 92 -4.80 -0.98 -6.92
N PHE A 93 -5.46 -0.61 -8.01
CA PHE A 93 -6.05 0.72 -8.15
C PHE A 93 -7.42 0.83 -7.48
N ILE A 94 -8.38 0.00 -7.86
CA ILE A 94 -9.77 0.13 -7.38
C ILE A 94 -9.89 -0.38 -5.95
N ILE A 95 -9.36 -1.56 -5.65
CA ILE A 95 -9.57 -2.16 -4.32
C ILE A 95 -8.61 -1.57 -3.29
N LEU A 96 -7.31 -1.44 -3.58
CA LEU A 96 -6.40 -0.86 -2.59
C LEU A 96 -6.47 0.66 -2.59
N TRP A 97 -6.17 1.33 -3.70
CA TRP A 97 -6.02 2.79 -3.70
C TRP A 97 -7.30 3.55 -3.35
N ILE A 98 -8.42 3.24 -4.02
CA ILE A 98 -9.69 3.95 -3.77
C ILE A 98 -10.23 3.65 -2.38
N VAL A 99 -10.12 2.41 -1.88
CA VAL A 99 -10.57 2.10 -0.51
C VAL A 99 -9.75 2.87 0.52
N LEU A 100 -8.42 2.95 0.37
CA LEU A 100 -7.58 3.76 1.26
C LEU A 100 -7.99 5.25 1.20
N MET A 101 -8.32 5.77 0.02
CA MET A 101 -8.86 7.13 -0.10
C MET A 101 -10.18 7.30 0.64
N VAL A 102 -11.11 6.36 0.49
CA VAL A 102 -12.41 6.41 1.18
C VAL A 102 -12.22 6.35 2.70
N VAL A 103 -11.35 5.45 3.18
CA VAL A 103 -11.00 5.33 4.61
C VAL A 103 -10.43 6.63 5.14
N GLY A 104 -9.42 7.21 4.49
CA GLY A 104 -8.83 8.46 4.98
C GLY A 104 -9.78 9.66 4.91
N THR A 105 -10.72 9.66 3.96
CA THR A 105 -11.62 10.81 3.75
C THR A 105 -12.73 10.78 4.79
N PHE A 106 -13.39 9.63 4.95
CA PHE A 106 -14.63 9.52 5.71
C PHE A 106 -14.47 8.83 7.07
N LEU A 107 -13.47 7.95 7.25
CA LEU A 107 -13.32 7.15 8.46
C LEU A 107 -12.18 7.63 9.37
N ARG A 108 -11.28 8.50 8.88
CA ARG A 108 -10.24 9.13 9.70
C ARG A 108 -10.72 10.45 10.29
N GLY A 109 -10.80 10.48 11.62
CA GLY A 109 -11.21 11.64 12.42
C GLY A 109 -10.05 12.27 13.19
N PRO A 110 -10.34 13.00 14.29
CA PRO A 110 -9.33 13.64 15.14
C PRO A 110 -8.23 12.68 15.60
N GLY A 111 -6.98 13.14 15.59
CA GLY A 111 -5.80 12.33 15.92
C GLY A 111 -5.45 11.26 14.88
N TRP A 112 -6.07 11.31 13.70
CA TRP A 112 -6.02 10.24 12.69
C TRP A 112 -6.56 8.89 13.22
N ASN A 113 -7.43 8.93 14.23
CA ASN A 113 -8.11 7.75 14.73
C ASN A 113 -9.15 7.26 13.72
N PHE A 114 -9.40 5.94 13.76
CA PHE A 114 -10.43 5.32 12.94
C PHE A 114 -11.78 5.41 13.66
N PHE A 115 -12.79 5.92 12.97
CA PHE A 115 -14.17 5.99 13.41
C PHE A 115 -15.05 5.22 12.43
N ALA A 116 -15.94 4.37 12.94
CA ALA A 116 -16.90 3.69 12.07
C ALA A 116 -17.90 4.70 11.46
N PRO A 117 -18.54 4.39 10.31
CA PRO A 117 -19.48 5.31 9.65
C PRO A 117 -20.65 5.81 10.54
N TRP A 118 -20.98 5.07 11.59
CA TRP A 118 -22.06 5.37 12.54
C TRP A 118 -21.56 5.92 13.88
N GLU A 119 -20.25 6.15 14.02
CA GLU A 119 -19.62 6.65 15.26
C GLU A 119 -19.38 8.15 15.17
N ALA A 120 -19.80 8.88 16.21
CA ALA A 120 -19.53 10.31 16.29
C ALA A 120 -18.05 10.56 16.58
N TRP A 121 -17.46 11.57 15.95
CA TRP A 121 -16.06 11.93 16.16
C TRP A 121 -15.90 12.64 17.49
N ASP A 122 -15.19 12.01 18.43
CA ASP A 122 -14.78 12.62 19.69
C ASP A 122 -13.38 13.26 19.54
N PRO A 123 -13.24 14.59 19.65
CA PRO A 123 -11.96 15.28 19.57
C PRO A 123 -10.97 14.94 20.70
N HIS A 124 -11.47 14.45 21.83
CA HIS A 124 -10.68 14.14 23.02
C HIS A 124 -10.26 12.67 23.11
N LEU A 125 -10.66 11.85 22.14
CA LEU A 125 -10.29 10.45 22.09
C LEU A 125 -8.79 10.30 21.82
N VAL A 126 -8.05 9.85 22.84
CA VAL A 126 -6.64 9.47 22.73
C VAL A 126 -6.56 7.95 22.86
N VAL A 127 -6.49 7.25 21.72
CA VAL A 127 -6.32 5.80 21.71
C VAL A 127 -4.85 5.47 21.94
N PRO A 128 -4.48 4.78 23.04
CA PRO A 128 -3.11 4.33 23.23
C PRO A 128 -2.78 3.27 22.18
N LEU A 129 -1.84 3.57 21.30
CA LEU A 129 -1.34 2.61 20.32
C LEU A 129 -0.47 1.56 21.03
N THR A 130 -1.06 0.46 21.48
CA THR A 130 -0.37 -0.72 22.04
C THR A 130 0.30 -1.55 20.95
N ASN A 131 1.22 -0.90 20.25
CA ASN A 131 1.94 -1.45 19.11
C ASN A 131 3.03 -2.43 19.57
N VAL A 132 3.05 -3.62 18.97
CA VAL A 132 4.07 -4.64 19.23
C VAL A 132 4.88 -4.95 17.97
N ASN A 133 6.14 -5.32 18.14
CA ASN A 133 6.94 -5.85 17.04
C ASN A 133 6.56 -7.31 16.81
N LEU A 134 6.64 -7.77 15.56
CA LEU A 134 6.34 -9.17 15.21
C LEU A 134 7.23 -10.14 16.00
N SER A 135 8.52 -9.82 16.17
CA SER A 135 9.46 -10.61 16.98
C SER A 135 8.97 -10.82 18.42
N TYR A 136 8.32 -9.81 19.00
CA TYR A 136 7.85 -9.85 20.39
C TYR A 136 6.68 -10.81 20.57
N LEU A 137 5.87 -11.03 19.52
CA LEU A 137 4.80 -12.04 19.52
C LEU A 137 5.37 -13.46 19.66
N PHE A 138 6.59 -13.69 19.19
CA PHE A 138 7.31 -14.97 19.33
C PHE A 138 8.21 -15.02 20.57
N GLY A 139 8.10 -14.03 21.48
CA GLY A 139 8.91 -13.96 22.70
C GLY A 139 10.37 -13.51 22.47
N ILE A 140 10.74 -13.15 21.25
CA ILE A 140 12.10 -12.73 20.89
C ILE A 140 12.25 -11.24 21.21
N ARG A 141 12.87 -10.91 22.34
CA ARG A 141 13.08 -9.52 22.79
C ARG A 141 14.48 -8.99 22.55
N ASP A 142 15.43 -9.88 22.29
CA ASP A 142 16.81 -9.51 21.98
C ASP A 142 16.90 -8.84 20.60
N ALA A 143 17.68 -7.76 20.50
CA ALA A 143 17.70 -6.90 19.32
C ALA A 143 18.32 -7.61 18.10
N ASP A 144 19.44 -8.31 18.29
CA ASP A 144 20.13 -9.00 17.20
C ASP A 144 19.30 -10.18 16.68
N THR A 145 18.71 -10.94 17.61
CA THR A 145 17.82 -12.05 17.26
C THR A 145 16.54 -11.56 16.59
N ALA A 146 15.94 -10.45 17.04
CA ALA A 146 14.76 -9.85 16.42
C ALA A 146 15.06 -9.32 15.00
N ASN A 147 16.23 -8.70 14.80
CA ASN A 147 16.68 -8.22 13.51
C ASN A 147 16.86 -9.39 12.52
N PHE A 148 17.54 -10.46 12.93
CA PHE A 148 17.71 -11.66 12.10
C PHE A 148 16.37 -12.31 11.77
N PHE A 149 15.47 -12.44 12.75
CA PHE A 149 14.12 -12.96 12.54
C PHE A 149 13.35 -12.12 11.50
N GLY A 150 13.35 -10.80 11.65
CA GLY A 150 12.70 -9.89 10.70
C GLY A 150 13.26 -10.03 9.28
N PHE A 151 14.59 -10.11 9.15
CA PHE A 151 15.26 -10.37 7.86
C PHE A 151 14.79 -11.68 7.23
N VAL A 152 14.77 -12.78 7.99
CA VAL A 152 14.34 -14.09 7.49
C VAL A 152 12.88 -14.05 7.03
N VAL A 153 12.00 -13.39 7.78
CA VAL A 153 10.58 -13.25 7.42
C VAL A 153 10.42 -12.46 6.12
N VAL A 154 11.08 -11.30 5.99
CA VAL A 154 10.98 -10.44 4.80
C VAL A 154 11.64 -11.10 3.59
N ALA A 155 12.85 -11.65 3.75
CA ALA A 155 13.55 -12.37 2.69
C ALA A 155 12.76 -13.60 2.23
N GLY A 156 12.21 -14.36 3.17
CA GLY A 156 11.34 -15.50 2.89
C GLY A 156 10.11 -15.09 2.09
N TYR A 157 9.45 -13.99 2.46
CA TYR A 157 8.29 -13.45 1.75
C TYR A 157 8.62 -13.12 0.29
N PHE A 158 9.70 -12.40 0.02
CA PHE A 158 10.10 -12.05 -1.35
C PHE A 158 10.68 -13.24 -2.13
N ALA A 159 11.23 -14.25 -1.45
CA ALA A 159 11.70 -15.48 -2.08
C ALA A 159 10.57 -16.36 -2.63
N ILE A 160 9.33 -16.20 -2.15
CA ILE A 160 8.15 -16.96 -2.63
C ILE A 160 8.03 -16.87 -4.17
N GLY A 161 8.22 -15.68 -4.75
CA GLY A 161 8.14 -15.48 -6.19
C GLY A 161 9.17 -16.32 -6.96
N PRO A 162 10.48 -16.08 -6.79
CA PRO A 162 11.53 -16.85 -7.45
C PRO A 162 11.43 -18.37 -7.22
N VAL A 163 11.11 -18.80 -5.99
CA VAL A 163 10.93 -20.23 -5.68
C VAL A 163 9.76 -20.83 -6.45
N PHE A 164 8.63 -20.13 -6.51
CA PHE A 164 7.46 -20.57 -7.30
C PHE A 164 7.81 -20.68 -8.79
N TYR A 165 8.57 -19.72 -9.34
CA TYR A 165 9.05 -19.80 -10.71
C TYR A 165 9.89 -21.04 -10.97
N LEU A 166 10.89 -21.31 -10.13
CA LEU A 166 11.77 -22.48 -10.29
C LEU A 166 10.99 -23.79 -10.20
N TRP A 167 9.97 -23.85 -9.34
CA TRP A 167 9.10 -25.01 -9.21
C TRP A 167 8.19 -25.22 -10.44
N LYS A 168 7.64 -24.15 -11.02
CA LYS A 168 6.64 -24.24 -12.11
C LYS A 168 7.17 -23.99 -13.52
N ARG A 169 8.42 -23.55 -13.70
CA ARG A 169 9.00 -23.20 -15.02
C ARG A 169 8.88 -24.32 -16.06
N ASN A 170 8.94 -25.58 -15.66
CA ASN A 170 8.86 -26.72 -16.59
C ASN A 170 7.41 -27.10 -16.95
N SER A 171 6.41 -26.59 -16.22
CA SER A 171 5.01 -27.01 -16.37
C SER A 171 4.20 -26.10 -17.29
N SER A 172 4.61 -24.84 -17.50
CA SER A 172 3.83 -23.85 -18.26
C SER A 172 4.69 -23.17 -19.32
N ARG A 173 4.24 -23.25 -20.57
CA ARG A 173 4.86 -22.57 -21.71
C ARG A 173 4.93 -21.05 -21.51
N PHE A 174 3.93 -20.47 -20.86
CA PHE A 174 3.90 -19.04 -20.53
C PHE A 174 5.05 -18.62 -19.60
N LEU A 175 5.38 -19.43 -18.58
CA LEU A 175 6.49 -19.12 -17.67
C LEU A 175 7.86 -19.24 -18.36
N GLN A 176 7.97 -20.10 -19.37
CA GLN A 176 9.19 -20.22 -20.18
C GLN A 176 9.36 -18.99 -21.08
N GLU A 177 8.28 -18.53 -21.72
CA GLU A 177 8.30 -17.35 -22.60
C GLU A 177 8.51 -16.03 -21.84
N LEU A 178 8.03 -15.93 -20.60
CA LEU A 178 8.24 -14.75 -19.75
C LEU A 178 9.72 -14.59 -19.36
N GLY A 179 10.42 -15.69 -19.12
CA GLY A 179 11.80 -15.70 -18.63
C GLY A 179 11.92 -15.29 -17.15
N LEU A 180 13.06 -15.66 -16.54
CA LEU A 180 13.28 -15.47 -15.10
C LEU A 180 13.27 -13.99 -14.69
N VAL A 181 13.96 -13.13 -15.43
CA VAL A 181 14.15 -11.72 -15.05
C VAL A 181 12.81 -10.97 -14.98
N ARG A 182 11.98 -11.08 -16.03
CA ARG A 182 10.66 -10.44 -16.06
C ARG A 182 9.75 -11.00 -14.97
N TYR A 183 9.77 -12.32 -14.77
CA TYR A 183 8.99 -12.94 -13.70
C TYR A 183 9.39 -12.40 -12.33
N VAL A 184 10.69 -12.32 -12.03
CA VAL A 184 11.17 -11.82 -10.74
C VAL A 184 10.72 -10.38 -10.52
N ILE A 185 10.85 -9.50 -11.52
CA ILE A 185 10.39 -8.10 -11.44
C ILE A 185 8.87 -8.04 -11.17
N VAL A 186 8.07 -8.75 -11.96
CA VAL A 186 6.60 -8.78 -11.80
C VAL A 186 6.22 -9.33 -10.43
N SER A 187 6.87 -10.41 -10.00
CA SER A 187 6.61 -11.05 -8.69
C SER A 187 6.99 -10.13 -7.54
N PHE A 188 8.10 -9.40 -7.64
CA PHE A 188 8.53 -8.44 -6.63
C PHE A 188 7.53 -7.28 -6.49
N LEU A 189 7.11 -6.69 -7.60
CA LEU A 189 6.11 -5.61 -7.61
C LEU A 189 4.76 -6.11 -7.07
N PHE A 190 4.33 -7.30 -7.48
CA PHE A 190 3.08 -7.91 -7.02
C PHE A 190 3.11 -8.25 -5.53
N LEU A 191 4.20 -8.83 -5.03
CA LEU A 191 4.37 -9.12 -3.59
C LEU A 191 4.47 -7.83 -2.77
N THR A 192 5.09 -6.78 -3.28
CA THR A 192 5.10 -5.47 -2.62
C THR A 192 3.69 -4.89 -2.53
N MET A 193 2.90 -5.00 -3.60
CA MET A 193 1.50 -4.59 -3.60
C MET A 193 0.67 -5.38 -2.57
N LEU A 194 0.88 -6.69 -2.46
CA LEU A 194 0.21 -7.53 -1.46
C LEU A 194 0.71 -7.30 -0.02
N ALA A 195 1.92 -6.79 0.17
CA ALA A 195 2.45 -6.50 1.49
C ALA A 195 1.61 -5.45 2.22
N LEU A 196 0.99 -4.51 1.48
CA LEU A 196 0.11 -3.48 2.04
C LEU A 196 -1.13 -4.06 2.75
N PRO A 197 -2.03 -4.79 2.09
CA PRO A 197 -3.20 -5.35 2.77
C PRO A 197 -2.81 -6.37 3.84
N ILE A 198 -1.73 -7.14 3.64
CA ILE A 198 -1.20 -8.03 4.67
C ILE A 198 -0.79 -7.23 5.92
N LYS A 199 -0.04 -6.14 5.74
CA LYS A 199 0.39 -5.27 6.84
C LYS A 199 -0.79 -4.60 7.54
N MET A 200 -1.82 -4.18 6.78
CA MET A 200 -3.05 -3.64 7.35
C MET A 200 -3.76 -4.67 8.25
N ILE A 201 -3.91 -5.91 7.78
CA ILE A 201 -4.52 -6.99 8.57
C ILE A 201 -3.69 -7.28 9.83
N LEU A 202 -2.37 -7.39 9.70
CA LEU A 202 -1.47 -7.59 10.85
C LEU A 202 -1.59 -6.46 11.87
N ARG A 203 -1.76 -5.22 11.39
CA ARG A 203 -1.95 -4.05 12.25
C ARG A 203 -3.29 -4.07 12.97
N VAL A 204 -4.37 -4.41 12.28
CA VAL A 204 -5.74 -4.40 12.85
C VAL A 204 -5.97 -5.59 13.79
N VAL A 205 -5.47 -6.78 13.45
CA VAL A 205 -5.76 -8.03 14.19
C VAL A 205 -4.77 -8.27 15.32
N LEU A 206 -3.48 -7.99 15.09
CA LEU A 206 -2.39 -8.37 16.00
C LEU A 206 -1.62 -7.17 16.58
N ASN A 207 -2.04 -5.93 16.26
CA ASN A 207 -1.36 -4.69 16.65
C ASN A 207 0.14 -4.67 16.28
N VAL A 208 0.52 -5.34 15.20
CA VAL A 208 1.91 -5.40 14.75
C VAL A 208 2.30 -4.09 14.08
N LYS A 209 3.30 -3.39 14.64
CA LYS A 209 3.87 -2.18 14.04
C LYS A 209 5.02 -2.50 13.10
N TYR A 210 6.02 -3.24 13.56
CA TYR A 210 7.18 -3.60 12.76
C TYR A 210 7.33 -5.11 12.63
N ILE A 211 7.54 -5.57 11.39
CA ILE A 211 7.92 -6.93 11.01
C ILE A 211 9.42 -7.09 11.13
N TRP A 212 10.18 -6.09 10.66
CA TRP A 212 11.63 -6.09 10.73
C TRP A 212 12.11 -4.77 11.33
N VAL A 213 12.86 -4.86 12.43
CA VAL A 213 13.48 -3.73 13.11
C VAL A 213 14.99 -3.88 12.94
N SER A 214 15.62 -2.87 12.35
CA SER A 214 17.08 -2.79 12.21
C SER A 214 17.58 -1.45 12.76
N PRO A 215 18.89 -1.27 12.99
CA PRO A 215 19.45 0.00 13.45
C PRO A 215 19.19 1.18 12.49
N TRP A 216 18.91 0.89 11.21
CA TRP A 216 18.83 1.89 10.15
C TRP A 216 17.41 2.17 9.65
N PHE A 217 16.56 1.14 9.64
CA PHE A 217 15.19 1.22 9.14
C PHE A 217 14.29 0.16 9.77
N ASN A 218 12.98 0.39 9.73
CA ASN A 218 11.98 -0.61 10.09
C ASN A 218 10.98 -0.84 8.96
N ILE A 219 10.44 -2.06 8.88
CA ILE A 219 9.46 -2.51 7.89
C ILE A 219 8.23 -3.07 8.59
#